data_AF-A0A1H0P2R6-F1
#
_entry.id   AF-A0A1H0P2R6-F1
#
_cell.length_a   1.000
_cell.length_b   1.000
_cell.length_c   1.000
_cell.angle_alpha   90.00
_cell.angle_beta   90.00
_cell.angle_gamma   90.00
#
_symmetry.space_group_name_H-M   'P 1'
#
loop_
_entity.id
_entity.type
_entity.pdbx_description
1 polymer ?
#
loop_
_entity_poly.entity_id
_entity_poly.type
_entity_poly.pdbx_seq_one_letter_code
_entity_poly.pdbx_strand_id
1 'polypeptide(L)'
;MFSFHPQSFYKDQVAILIYHNISDSAKSNITITTDLFSKQLTKLKKEGYHFITVSDFKTFMAGGPVVDNAVLVTFDDGYKSFYQEAFPIMELMHIPAINFVITKNMDDSDNNPVPFLSRQDIAEMKQKDPAFAFQCHSDSLHSKQNDGGFLLTSFIKQTGKVESEADYKSRIINDTETCINKLQAISSDPIDLYTYPFGAYHKEAADLIHQGGIGYAFTIVNGLANRQDNPMFLPRINAGSPTISPDNLDQLIKRRVVDLQKKFDYVPVRDGVEQIGGTILQDSKKQISLYYNGHHYIVDLKALTVSENGHIVPLQKPLKRIGLKRTLSIGLDDLTKMMDAHIVYDPITQKFFDRTWSMAASE
;
A
#
# COMPACT_ATOMS: atom_id res chain seq x y z
N MET A 1 -41.51 9.92 8.86
CA MET A 1 -40.05 10.20 8.80
C MET A 1 -39.39 8.99 8.19
N PHE A 2 -38.94 9.07 6.93
CA PHE A 2 -38.09 8.02 6.36
C PHE A 2 -36.71 8.17 6.98
N SER A 3 -36.34 7.25 7.85
CA SER A 3 -34.99 7.20 8.41
C SER A 3 -34.04 6.76 7.28
N PHE A 4 -33.39 7.72 6.61
CA PHE A 4 -32.26 7.46 5.74
C PHE A 4 -31.18 6.82 6.60
N HIS A 5 -31.12 5.49 6.62
CA HIS A 5 -29.95 4.80 7.09
C HIS A 5 -28.94 4.90 5.95
N PRO A 6 -27.82 5.64 6.09
CA PRO A 6 -26.78 5.60 5.09
C PRO A 6 -26.37 4.15 4.89
N GLN A 7 -26.35 3.71 3.64
CA GLN A 7 -26.00 2.34 3.30
C GLN A 7 -24.55 2.09 3.73
N SER A 8 -24.37 1.28 4.77
CA SER A 8 -23.05 0.81 5.19
C SER A 8 -22.58 -0.24 4.17
N PHE A 9 -21.55 0.10 3.39
CA PHE A 9 -20.93 -0.82 2.46
C PHE A 9 -19.91 -1.68 3.19
N TYR A 10 -19.10 -1.09 4.08
CA TYR A 10 -18.11 -1.80 4.91
C TYR A 10 -17.99 -1.23 6.31
N LYS A 11 -17.51 -2.11 7.22
CA LYS A 11 -17.25 -1.85 8.63
C LYS A 11 -15.87 -2.39 8.99
N ASP A 12 -15.26 -1.84 10.05
CA ASP A 12 -13.95 -2.27 10.54
C ASP A 12 -12.87 -2.34 9.44
N GLN A 13 -12.97 -1.44 8.47
CA GLN A 13 -12.06 -1.31 7.34
C GLN A 13 -11.95 0.16 6.94
N VAL A 14 -10.82 0.55 6.36
CA VAL A 14 -10.56 1.90 5.86
C VAL A 14 -10.11 1.85 4.40
N ALA A 15 -10.79 2.58 3.53
CA ALA A 15 -10.32 2.85 2.18
C ALA A 15 -9.24 3.94 2.22
N ILE A 16 -7.98 3.59 1.94
CA ILE A 16 -6.90 4.57 1.87
C ILE A 16 -6.70 4.96 0.41
N LEU A 17 -6.92 6.22 0.05
CA LEU A 17 -6.81 6.72 -1.32
C LEU A 17 -5.44 7.35 -1.54
N ILE A 18 -4.77 7.03 -2.65
CA ILE A 18 -3.53 7.68 -3.06
C ILE A 18 -3.77 8.63 -4.25
N TYR A 19 -3.28 9.85 -4.08
CA TYR A 19 -3.12 10.90 -5.09
C TYR A 19 -1.65 11.33 -5.18
N HIS A 20 -1.25 12.03 -6.23
CA HIS A 20 0.08 12.66 -6.31
C HIS A 20 -0.07 14.13 -6.72
N ASN A 21 -0.10 14.41 -8.02
CA ASN A 21 -0.13 15.78 -8.54
C ASN A 21 -1.55 16.18 -8.97
N ILE A 22 -1.98 17.39 -8.60
CA ILE A 22 -3.22 18.00 -9.07
C ILE A 22 -2.88 19.16 -10.00
N SER A 23 -3.24 19.06 -11.28
CA SER A 23 -2.91 20.09 -12.26
C SER A 23 -3.85 20.05 -13.46
N ASP A 24 -4.32 21.22 -13.88
CA ASP A 24 -5.11 21.38 -15.09
C ASP A 24 -4.25 21.48 -16.37
N SER A 25 -2.94 21.74 -16.22
CA SER A 25 -2.01 21.93 -17.34
C SER A 25 -1.02 20.77 -17.51
N ALA A 26 -0.49 20.22 -16.43
CA ALA A 26 0.42 19.08 -16.48
C ALA A 26 -0.33 17.77 -16.73
N LYS A 27 0.27 16.85 -17.48
CA LYS A 27 -0.32 15.55 -17.79
C LYS A 27 0.67 14.42 -17.51
N SER A 28 0.25 13.45 -16.72
CA SER A 28 0.97 12.21 -16.45
C SER A 28 -0.02 11.12 -16.01
N ASN A 29 0.45 9.90 -15.80
CA ASN A 29 -0.36 8.80 -15.25
C ASN A 29 -0.70 8.95 -13.75
N ILE A 30 -0.08 9.91 -13.06
CA ILE A 30 -0.28 10.22 -11.64
C ILE A 30 -0.74 11.68 -11.41
N THR A 31 -1.14 12.37 -12.50
CA THR A 31 -1.68 13.73 -12.45
C THR A 31 -3.16 13.72 -12.81
N ILE A 32 -4.00 14.33 -11.97
CA ILE A 32 -5.42 14.58 -12.27
C ILE A 32 -5.73 16.08 -12.25
N THR A 33 -6.80 16.47 -12.92
CA THR A 33 -7.28 17.86 -12.91
C THR A 33 -7.93 18.22 -11.57
N THR A 34 -7.95 19.51 -11.26
CA THR A 34 -8.60 20.05 -10.06
C THR A 34 -10.11 19.71 -10.06
N ASP A 35 -10.75 19.76 -11.23
CA ASP A 35 -12.16 19.36 -11.43
C ASP A 35 -12.41 17.86 -11.17
N LEU A 36 -11.53 16.98 -11.67
CA LEU A 36 -11.69 15.54 -11.46
C LEU A 36 -11.55 15.19 -9.98
N PHE A 37 -10.55 15.76 -9.31
CA PHE A 37 -10.33 15.58 -7.87
C PHE A 37 -11.55 16.02 -7.05
N SER A 38 -12.07 17.23 -7.29
CA SER A 38 -13.26 17.75 -6.61
C SER A 38 -14.49 16.86 -6.83
N LYS A 39 -14.70 16.37 -8.06
CA LYS A 39 -15.81 15.46 -8.39
C LYS A 39 -15.68 14.10 -7.70
N GLN A 40 -14.48 13.55 -7.59
CA GLN A 40 -14.24 12.31 -6.86
C GLN A 40 -14.61 12.46 -5.38
N LEU A 41 -14.11 13.50 -4.69
CA LEU A 41 -14.45 13.74 -3.28
C LEU A 41 -15.94 14.00 -3.06
N THR A 42 -16.55 14.79 -3.95
CA THR A 42 -18.00 15.10 -3.90
C THR A 42 -18.84 13.84 -4.08
N LYS A 43 -18.46 12.97 -5.01
CA LYS A 43 -19.12 11.68 -5.22
C LYS A 43 -19.05 10.82 -3.96
N LEU A 44 -17.88 10.66 -3.36
CA LEU A 44 -17.73 9.86 -2.14
C LEU A 44 -18.55 10.45 -0.97
N LYS A 45 -18.54 11.77 -0.76
CA LYS A 45 -19.45 12.37 0.24
C LYS A 45 -20.92 12.06 -0.02
N LYS A 46 -21.36 12.19 -1.27
CA LYS A 46 -22.76 11.94 -1.67
C LYS A 46 -23.17 10.48 -1.45
N GLU A 47 -22.26 9.54 -1.64
CA GLU A 47 -22.49 8.10 -1.45
C GLU A 47 -22.42 7.67 0.03
N GLY A 48 -22.11 8.58 0.95
CA GLY A 48 -22.11 8.29 2.39
C GLY A 48 -20.79 7.72 2.93
N TYR A 49 -19.67 8.07 2.29
CA TYR A 49 -18.33 7.83 2.83
C TYR A 49 -17.95 8.87 3.89
N HIS A 50 -17.21 8.44 4.90
CA HIS A 50 -16.76 9.30 5.99
C HIS A 50 -15.25 9.48 5.93
N PHE A 51 -14.79 10.71 5.69
CA PHE A 51 -13.37 11.02 5.67
C PHE A 51 -12.83 11.11 7.09
N ILE A 52 -11.74 10.39 7.38
CA ILE A 52 -11.18 10.25 8.72
C ILE A 52 -9.79 10.88 8.85
N THR A 53 -9.46 11.35 10.04
CA THR A 53 -8.13 11.91 10.33
C THR A 53 -7.09 10.80 10.48
N VAL A 54 -5.80 11.19 10.47
CA VAL A 54 -4.72 10.26 10.85
C VAL A 54 -4.88 9.72 12.27
N SER A 55 -5.45 10.50 13.20
CA SER A 55 -5.69 10.08 14.58
C SER A 55 -6.78 8.99 14.65
N ASP A 56 -7.85 9.14 13.88
CA ASP A 56 -8.90 8.12 13.79
C ASP A 56 -8.33 6.83 13.19
N PHE A 57 -7.51 6.95 12.14
CA PHE A 57 -6.86 5.81 11.51
C PHE A 57 -5.93 5.07 12.49
N LYS A 58 -5.07 5.77 13.22
CA LYS A 58 -4.18 5.16 14.22
C LYS A 58 -4.97 4.51 15.36
N THR A 59 -6.05 5.16 15.81
CA THR A 59 -6.97 4.61 16.81
C THR A 59 -7.57 3.29 16.33
N PHE A 60 -8.05 3.25 15.09
CA PHE A 60 -8.58 2.05 14.46
C PHE A 60 -7.55 0.92 14.41
N MET A 61 -6.33 1.20 13.92
CA MET A 61 -5.26 0.21 13.84
C MET A 61 -4.82 -0.29 15.21
N ALA A 62 -4.93 0.53 16.26
CA ALA A 62 -4.66 0.16 17.64
C ALA A 62 -5.81 -0.64 18.32
N GLY A 63 -6.87 -0.99 17.59
CA GLY A 63 -7.99 -1.76 18.12
C GLY A 63 -9.20 -0.93 18.56
N GLY A 64 -9.13 0.40 18.44
CA GLY A 64 -10.26 1.30 18.66
C GLY A 64 -11.30 1.24 17.54
N PRO A 65 -12.46 1.90 17.72
CA PRO A 65 -13.53 1.93 16.72
C PRO A 65 -13.14 2.76 15.49
N VAL A 66 -13.77 2.46 14.35
CA VAL A 66 -13.77 3.30 13.16
C VAL A 66 -15.19 3.44 12.63
N VAL A 67 -15.51 4.56 12.00
CA VAL A 67 -16.81 4.76 11.36
C VAL A 67 -16.98 3.84 10.15
N ASP A 68 -18.21 3.41 9.90
CA ASP A 68 -18.56 2.69 8.66
C ASP A 68 -18.19 3.55 7.44
N ASN A 69 -17.83 2.90 6.33
CA ASN A 69 -17.42 3.58 5.08
C ASN A 69 -16.26 4.58 5.25
N ALA A 70 -15.31 4.32 6.16
CA ALA A 70 -14.19 5.21 6.45
C ALA A 70 -13.19 5.34 5.29
N VAL A 71 -12.81 6.57 4.96
CA VAL A 71 -11.86 6.92 3.90
C VAL A 71 -10.73 7.77 4.47
N LEU A 72 -9.49 7.36 4.24
CA LEU A 72 -8.29 8.14 4.51
C LEU A 72 -7.72 8.65 3.19
N VAL A 73 -7.52 9.95 3.05
CA VAL A 73 -6.97 10.55 1.82
C VAL A 73 -5.46 10.77 2.01
N THR A 74 -4.67 10.25 1.08
CA THR A 74 -3.21 10.42 1.08
C THR A 74 -2.71 11.01 -0.23
N PHE A 75 -1.67 11.82 -0.15
CA PHE A 75 -0.92 12.36 -1.27
C PHE A 75 0.53 11.96 -1.13
N ASP A 76 1.17 11.59 -2.23
CA ASP A 76 2.60 11.25 -2.26
C ASP A 76 3.41 12.39 -2.92
N ASP A 77 4.74 12.29 -2.83
CA ASP A 77 5.77 13.19 -3.38
C ASP A 77 5.94 14.58 -2.74
N GLY A 78 4.88 15.14 -2.14
CA GLY A 78 4.93 16.49 -1.59
C GLY A 78 4.96 17.57 -2.66
N TYR A 79 4.19 17.43 -3.74
CA TYR A 79 4.06 18.47 -4.77
C TYR A 79 3.40 19.75 -4.26
N LYS A 80 3.84 20.91 -4.77
CA LYS A 80 3.28 22.23 -4.45
C LYS A 80 1.80 22.35 -4.80
N SER A 81 1.33 21.61 -5.79
CA SER A 81 -0.09 21.54 -6.17
C SER A 81 -0.99 21.03 -5.04
N PHE A 82 -0.46 20.26 -4.08
CA PHE A 82 -1.21 19.93 -2.88
C PHE A 82 -1.63 21.20 -2.12
N TYR A 83 -0.72 22.15 -1.94
CA TYR A 83 -1.00 23.42 -1.26
C TYR A 83 -1.88 24.34 -2.10
N GLN A 84 -1.63 24.42 -3.42
CA GLN A 84 -2.30 25.39 -4.29
C GLN A 84 -3.70 24.94 -4.74
N GLU A 85 -3.88 23.66 -5.03
CA GLU A 85 -5.07 23.13 -5.68
C GLU A 85 -5.89 22.23 -4.74
N ALA A 86 -5.23 21.25 -4.09
CA ALA A 86 -5.93 20.22 -3.33
C ALA A 86 -6.39 20.70 -1.95
N PHE A 87 -5.51 21.39 -1.22
CA PHE A 87 -5.73 21.85 0.14
C PHE A 87 -6.94 22.79 0.26
N PRO A 88 -7.12 23.84 -0.58
CA PRO A 88 -8.29 24.71 -0.48
C PRO A 88 -9.63 23.99 -0.70
N ILE A 89 -9.65 22.97 -1.57
CA ILE A 89 -10.86 22.15 -1.82
C ILE A 89 -11.16 21.31 -0.60
N MET A 90 -10.16 20.58 -0.09
CA MET A 90 -10.34 19.69 1.05
C MET A 90 -10.67 20.47 2.33
N GLU A 91 -10.06 21.62 2.55
CA GLU A 91 -10.36 22.53 3.67
C GLU A 91 -11.84 23.00 3.60
N LEU A 92 -12.29 23.49 2.45
CA LEU A 92 -13.69 23.90 2.25
C LEU A 92 -14.66 22.75 2.49
N MET A 93 -14.23 21.53 2.16
CA MET A 93 -15.01 20.32 2.36
C MET A 93 -14.80 19.70 3.75
N HIS A 94 -13.95 20.22 4.63
CA HIS A 94 -13.57 19.58 5.89
C HIS A 94 -13.14 18.11 5.70
N ILE A 95 -12.31 17.86 4.69
CA ILE A 95 -11.73 16.54 4.39
C ILE A 95 -10.30 16.52 4.90
N PRO A 96 -9.97 15.73 5.94
CA PRO A 96 -8.59 15.54 6.37
C PRO A 96 -7.77 14.80 5.31
N ALA A 97 -6.46 15.03 5.30
CA ALA A 97 -5.54 14.32 4.43
C ALA A 97 -4.14 14.18 5.03
N ILE A 98 -3.39 13.20 4.53
CA ILE A 98 -1.96 13.02 4.80
C ILE A 98 -1.20 13.35 3.52
N ASN A 99 -0.13 14.12 3.60
CA ASN A 99 0.82 14.29 2.51
C ASN A 99 2.17 13.66 2.91
N PHE A 100 2.62 12.67 2.14
CA PHE A 100 3.91 12.04 2.29
C PHE A 100 4.95 12.79 1.46
N VAL A 101 5.91 13.41 2.15
CA VAL A 101 6.85 14.37 1.58
C VAL A 101 8.22 13.73 1.39
N ILE A 102 8.82 13.92 0.21
CA ILE A 102 10.23 13.63 -0.03
C ILE A 102 11.03 14.79 0.56
N THR A 103 11.57 14.63 1.78
CA THR A 103 12.00 15.79 2.58
C THR A 103 13.22 16.53 2.04
N LYS A 104 14.03 15.91 1.17
CA LYS A 104 15.11 16.62 0.46
C LYS A 104 14.57 17.66 -0.51
N ASN A 105 13.40 17.43 -1.12
CA ASN A 105 12.84 18.35 -2.10
C ASN A 105 12.31 19.64 -1.45
N MET A 106 12.07 19.66 -0.14
CA MET A 106 11.69 20.88 0.58
C MET A 106 12.81 21.92 0.64
N ASP A 107 14.07 21.47 0.54
CA ASP A 107 15.24 22.34 0.66
C ASP A 107 15.51 23.12 -0.66
N ASP A 108 14.94 22.65 -1.79
CA ASP A 108 15.01 23.29 -3.11
C ASP A 108 13.66 23.16 -3.87
N SER A 109 12.60 23.65 -3.23
CA SER A 109 11.21 23.35 -3.60
C SER A 109 10.80 23.86 -4.99
N ASP A 110 11.39 24.97 -5.44
CA ASP A 110 10.98 25.66 -6.66
C ASP A 110 11.88 25.36 -7.88
N ASN A 111 13.02 24.70 -7.68
CA ASN A 111 14.02 24.45 -8.73
C ASN A 111 13.79 23.14 -9.49
N ASN A 112 12.54 22.67 -9.53
CA ASN A 112 12.12 21.47 -10.25
C ASN A 112 11.03 21.83 -11.28
N PRO A 113 10.95 21.14 -12.43
CA PRO A 113 9.90 21.39 -13.42
C PRO A 113 8.48 21.26 -12.86
N VAL A 114 8.31 20.39 -11.86
CA VAL A 114 7.12 20.33 -11.01
C VAL A 114 7.56 20.72 -9.60
N PRO A 115 7.09 21.87 -9.07
CA PRO A 115 7.54 22.35 -7.77
C PRO A 115 7.01 21.48 -6.62
N PHE A 116 7.76 21.45 -5.54
CA PHE A 116 7.45 20.73 -4.30
C PHE A 116 7.00 21.69 -3.19
N LEU A 117 6.48 21.14 -2.10
CA LEU A 117 6.16 21.90 -0.90
C LEU A 117 7.45 22.40 -0.25
N SER A 118 7.45 23.67 0.14
CA SER A 118 8.43 24.24 1.03
C SER A 118 8.06 23.99 2.50
N ARG A 119 9.01 24.21 3.41
CA ARG A 119 8.74 24.19 4.85
C ARG A 119 7.66 25.18 5.27
N GLN A 120 7.62 26.34 4.60
CA GLN A 120 6.63 27.39 4.86
C GLN A 120 5.23 26.94 4.45
N ASP A 121 5.06 26.29 3.29
CA ASP A 121 3.74 25.80 2.86
C ASP A 121 3.17 24.80 3.88
N ILE A 122 4.01 23.89 4.37
CA ILE A 122 3.64 22.90 5.39
C ILE A 122 3.22 23.62 6.69
N ALA A 123 4.02 24.57 7.17
CA ALA A 123 3.72 25.31 8.39
C ALA A 123 2.41 26.10 8.28
N GLU A 124 2.16 26.75 7.14
CA GLU A 124 0.94 27.51 6.89
C GLU A 124 -0.29 26.59 6.85
N MET A 125 -0.23 25.46 6.16
CA MET A 125 -1.33 24.48 6.14
C MET A 125 -1.61 23.93 7.54
N LYS A 126 -0.57 23.56 8.30
CA LYS A 126 -0.71 23.07 9.67
C LYS A 126 -1.32 24.10 10.60
N GLN A 127 -0.93 25.36 10.47
CA GLN A 127 -1.49 26.45 11.27
C GLN A 127 -2.96 26.69 10.94
N LYS A 128 -3.34 26.56 9.67
CA LYS A 128 -4.69 26.84 9.19
C LYS A 128 -5.67 25.72 9.50
N ASP A 129 -5.27 24.47 9.28
CA ASP A 129 -6.09 23.30 9.59
C ASP A 129 -5.22 22.13 10.11
N PRO A 130 -5.29 21.80 11.41
CA PRO A 130 -4.49 20.73 12.00
C PRO A 130 -4.89 19.33 11.52
N ALA A 131 -6.01 19.18 10.80
CA ALA A 131 -6.48 17.90 10.26
C ALA A 131 -5.63 17.39 9.07
N PHE A 132 -4.76 18.24 8.52
CA PHE A 132 -3.76 17.86 7.54
C PHE A 132 -2.47 17.41 8.23
N ALA A 133 -1.98 16.24 7.86
CA ALA A 133 -0.73 15.68 8.38
C ALA A 133 0.34 15.60 7.27
N PHE A 134 1.60 15.76 7.66
CA PHE A 134 2.75 15.65 6.76
C PHE A 134 3.68 14.57 7.30
N GLN A 135 4.00 13.58 6.47
CA GLN A 135 4.63 12.33 6.88
C GLN A 135 5.70 11.91 5.85
N CYS A 136 6.41 10.81 6.08
CA CYS A 136 7.62 10.51 5.32
C CYS A 136 7.39 9.83 3.97
N HIS A 137 8.05 10.32 2.92
CA HIS A 137 8.26 9.60 1.66
C HIS A 137 9.75 9.43 1.35
N SER A 138 10.52 9.04 2.36
CA SER A 138 12.00 9.16 2.42
C SER A 138 12.51 10.61 2.49
N ASP A 139 13.78 10.78 2.84
CA ASP A 139 14.47 12.04 2.57
C ASP A 139 15.03 12.07 1.15
N SER A 140 15.83 11.07 0.80
CA SER A 140 16.66 11.04 -0.40
C SER A 140 16.63 9.69 -1.14
N LEU A 141 15.75 8.76 -0.75
CA LEU A 141 15.68 7.41 -1.34
C LEU A 141 14.65 7.28 -2.48
N HIS A 142 13.94 8.37 -2.82
CA HIS A 142 13.01 8.40 -3.95
C HIS A 142 13.73 8.52 -5.31
N SER A 143 14.60 7.56 -5.63
CA SER A 143 15.33 7.50 -6.90
C SER A 143 15.71 6.07 -7.28
N LYS A 144 15.95 5.87 -8.57
CA LYS A 144 16.51 4.63 -9.13
C LYS A 144 18.00 4.80 -9.39
N GLN A 145 18.74 3.71 -9.27
CA GLN A 145 20.12 3.58 -9.72
C GLN A 145 20.17 3.43 -11.25
N ASN A 146 21.36 3.57 -11.83
CA ASN A 146 21.57 3.43 -13.27
C ASN A 146 21.21 2.03 -13.82
N ASP A 147 21.24 1.00 -12.97
CA ASP A 147 20.84 -0.36 -13.32
C ASP A 147 19.34 -0.64 -13.09
N GLY A 148 18.56 0.39 -12.76
CA GLY A 148 17.13 0.31 -12.48
C GLY A 148 16.78 -0.07 -11.04
N GLY A 149 17.76 -0.44 -10.20
CA GLY A 149 17.51 -0.78 -8.80
C GLY A 149 17.02 0.42 -7.99
N PHE A 150 15.96 0.25 -7.20
CA PHE A 150 15.45 1.32 -6.33
C PHE A 150 16.40 1.55 -5.16
N LEU A 151 16.72 2.80 -4.82
CA LEU A 151 17.65 3.08 -3.73
C LEU A 151 17.20 2.47 -2.40
N LEU A 152 15.90 2.49 -2.09
CA LEU A 152 15.38 1.93 -0.84
C LEU A 152 15.63 0.42 -0.71
N THR A 153 15.52 -0.33 -1.81
CA THR A 153 15.44 -1.80 -1.78
C THR A 153 16.62 -2.48 -2.48
N SER A 154 17.71 -1.74 -2.72
CA SER A 154 18.86 -2.27 -3.46
C SER A 154 20.15 -1.71 -2.89
N PHE A 155 21.19 -2.56 -2.88
CA PHE A 155 22.55 -2.15 -2.61
C PHE A 155 23.02 -1.17 -3.67
N ILE A 156 23.68 -0.09 -3.23
CA ILE A 156 24.29 0.87 -4.15
C ILE A 156 25.47 0.23 -4.88
N LYS A 157 25.52 0.40 -6.21
CA LYS A 157 26.64 -0.05 -7.05
C LYS A 157 27.34 1.17 -7.65
N GLN A 158 28.61 1.36 -7.30
CA GLN A 158 29.46 2.42 -7.87
C GLN A 158 30.75 1.80 -8.40
N THR A 159 31.01 1.92 -9.70
CA THR A 159 32.28 1.59 -10.39
C THR A 159 33.14 0.51 -9.72
N GLY A 160 32.64 -0.73 -9.73
CA GLY A 160 33.37 -1.92 -9.22
C GLY A 160 33.27 -2.16 -7.71
N LYS A 161 32.56 -1.32 -6.96
CA LYS A 161 32.26 -1.49 -5.53
C LYS A 161 30.74 -1.64 -5.32
N VAL A 162 30.37 -2.63 -4.53
CA VAL A 162 29.01 -2.83 -4.03
C VAL A 162 28.97 -2.37 -2.58
N GLU A 163 27.92 -1.66 -2.21
CA GLU A 163 27.61 -1.27 -0.84
C GLU A 163 27.62 -2.49 0.10
N SER A 164 28.19 -2.34 1.29
CA SER A 164 28.16 -3.41 2.29
C SER A 164 26.79 -3.50 2.97
N GLU A 165 26.47 -4.64 3.58
CA GLU A 165 25.23 -4.78 4.36
C GLU A 165 25.12 -3.75 5.50
N ALA A 166 26.23 -3.43 6.16
CA ALA A 166 26.25 -2.43 7.24
C ALA A 166 25.96 -1.02 6.70
N ASP A 167 26.52 -0.68 5.53
CA ASP A 167 26.28 0.61 4.88
C ASP A 167 24.84 0.72 4.38
N TYR A 168 24.29 -0.36 3.78
CA TYR A 168 22.90 -0.42 3.35
C TYR A 168 21.95 -0.15 4.52
N LYS A 169 22.11 -0.88 5.64
CA LYS A 169 21.28 -0.71 6.84
C LYS A 169 21.37 0.70 7.39
N SER A 170 22.59 1.23 7.52
CA SER A 170 22.82 2.59 8.00
C SER A 170 22.19 3.63 7.09
N ARG A 171 22.25 3.45 5.76
CA ARG A 171 21.65 4.37 4.80
C ARG A 171 20.13 4.43 4.93
N ILE A 172 19.45 3.29 5.06
CA ILE A 172 17.98 3.28 5.17
C ILE A 172 17.52 3.90 6.50
N ILE A 173 18.17 3.54 7.61
CA ILE A 173 17.85 4.07 8.93
C ILE A 173 18.12 5.59 8.98
N ASN A 174 19.29 6.04 8.56
CA ASN A 174 19.66 7.45 8.61
C ASN A 174 18.77 8.32 7.70
N ASP A 175 18.38 7.82 6.52
CA ASP A 175 17.44 8.52 5.65
C ASP A 175 16.06 8.68 6.31
N THR A 176 15.57 7.60 6.94
CA THR A 176 14.31 7.59 7.66
C THR A 176 14.32 8.59 8.83
N GLU A 177 15.37 8.55 9.66
CA GLU A 177 15.56 9.48 10.77
C GLU A 177 15.69 10.93 10.28
N THR A 178 16.39 11.16 9.17
CA THR A 178 16.52 12.49 8.55
C THR A 178 15.15 13.04 8.13
N CYS A 179 14.33 12.20 7.49
CA CYS A 179 12.97 12.57 7.11
C CYS A 179 12.12 12.95 8.33
N ILE A 180 12.13 12.09 9.35
CA ILE A 180 11.43 12.32 10.62
C ILE A 180 11.84 13.65 11.23
N ASN A 181 13.15 13.87 11.39
CA ASN A 181 13.69 15.08 12.01
C ASN A 181 13.33 16.35 11.22
N LYS A 182 13.38 16.31 9.88
CA LYS A 182 13.04 17.46 9.04
C LYS A 182 11.57 17.86 9.16
N LEU A 183 10.65 16.91 9.32
CA LEU A 183 9.22 17.18 9.48
C LEU A 183 8.85 17.55 10.93
N GLN A 184 9.47 16.92 11.93
CA GLN A 184 9.29 17.27 13.35
C GLN A 184 9.74 18.71 13.66
N ALA A 185 10.70 19.23 12.91
CA ALA A 185 11.11 20.64 13.02
C ALA A 185 10.00 21.63 12.56
N ILE A 186 8.95 21.16 11.88
CA ILE A 186 7.87 21.98 11.32
C ILE A 186 6.54 21.71 12.04
N SER A 187 6.26 20.44 12.39
CA SER A 187 5.02 20.01 13.03
C SER A 187 5.29 19.32 14.37
N SER A 188 4.42 19.54 15.35
CA SER A 188 4.43 18.82 16.62
C SER A 188 3.77 17.44 16.56
N ASP A 189 3.19 17.07 15.42
CA ASP A 189 2.58 15.75 15.25
C ASP A 189 3.66 14.65 15.30
N PRO A 190 3.33 13.45 15.82
CA PRO A 190 4.19 12.28 15.62
C PRO A 190 4.44 12.03 14.14
N ILE A 191 5.71 11.88 13.76
CA ILE A 191 6.13 11.50 12.41
C ILE A 191 6.49 10.01 12.45
N ASP A 192 5.48 9.17 12.27
CA ASP A 192 5.58 7.72 12.37
C ASP A 192 4.85 6.98 11.24
N LEU A 193 4.47 7.71 10.18
CA LEU A 193 3.91 7.16 8.96
C LEU A 193 4.88 7.32 7.79
N TYR A 194 4.91 6.34 6.91
CA TYR A 194 5.79 6.31 5.74
C TYR A 194 5.08 5.77 4.51
N THR A 195 5.41 6.24 3.31
CA THR A 195 5.02 5.54 2.08
C THR A 195 6.24 5.15 1.25
N TYR A 196 6.22 3.95 0.68
CA TYR A 196 7.36 3.40 -0.04
C TYR A 196 7.56 4.10 -1.39
N PRO A 197 8.72 4.73 -1.66
CA PRO A 197 9.06 5.24 -2.98
C PRO A 197 8.76 4.25 -4.09
N PHE A 198 8.04 4.69 -5.12
CA PHE A 198 7.60 3.86 -6.25
C PHE A 198 6.72 2.64 -5.87
N GLY A 199 6.31 2.51 -4.61
CA GLY A 199 5.74 1.28 -4.07
C GLY A 199 6.74 0.12 -3.98
N ALA A 200 8.06 0.39 -4.00
CA ALA A 200 9.10 -0.61 -3.92
C ALA A 200 9.45 -0.92 -2.46
N TYR A 201 9.27 -2.17 -2.03
CA TYR A 201 9.60 -2.63 -0.68
C TYR A 201 9.99 -4.12 -0.65
N HIS A 202 10.63 -4.52 0.45
CA HIS A 202 10.80 -5.92 0.88
C HIS A 202 10.93 -5.93 2.41
N LYS A 203 10.96 -7.13 3.00
CA LYS A 203 11.03 -7.32 4.45
C LYS A 203 12.12 -6.48 5.12
N GLU A 204 13.37 -6.67 4.69
CA GLU A 204 14.50 -5.99 5.34
C GLU A 204 14.40 -4.46 5.25
N ALA A 205 14.00 -3.89 4.12
CA ALA A 205 13.80 -2.44 4.00
C ALA A 205 12.69 -1.94 4.94
N ALA A 206 11.58 -2.69 5.07
CA ALA A 206 10.50 -2.36 6.00
C ALA A 206 10.95 -2.46 7.46
N ASP A 207 11.71 -3.50 7.83
CA ASP A 207 12.27 -3.65 9.17
C ASP A 207 13.22 -2.49 9.51
N LEU A 208 14.04 -2.04 8.55
CA LEU A 208 14.97 -0.91 8.74
C LEU A 208 14.25 0.44 8.86
N ILE A 209 13.21 0.68 8.05
CA ILE A 209 12.36 1.86 8.19
C ILE A 209 11.64 1.85 9.56
N HIS A 210 11.15 0.68 10.00
CA HIS A 210 10.55 0.53 11.32
C HIS A 210 11.56 0.82 12.44
N GLN A 211 12.78 0.29 12.31
CA GLN A 211 13.88 0.56 13.24
C GLN A 211 14.23 2.07 13.29
N GLY A 212 14.09 2.79 12.19
CA GLY A 212 14.26 4.25 12.11
C GLY A 212 13.13 5.06 12.76
N GLY A 213 12.07 4.42 13.29
CA GLY A 213 11.02 5.08 14.06
C GLY A 213 9.64 5.13 13.42
N ILE A 214 9.45 4.52 12.25
CA ILE A 214 8.14 4.46 11.58
C ILE A 214 7.28 3.33 12.15
N GLY A 215 6.04 3.64 12.53
CA GLY A 215 5.08 2.66 13.04
C GLY A 215 4.11 2.11 11.97
N TYR A 216 3.88 2.87 10.90
CA TYR A 216 2.94 2.51 9.84
C TYR A 216 3.52 2.83 8.46
N ALA A 217 3.46 1.90 7.52
CA ALA A 217 3.90 2.14 6.15
C ALA A 217 2.89 1.69 5.10
N PHE A 218 2.75 2.52 4.07
CA PHE A 218 1.71 2.42 3.06
C PHE A 218 2.30 1.96 1.72
N THR A 219 1.64 0.99 1.11
CA THR A 219 2.01 0.36 -0.16
C THR A 219 1.10 0.86 -1.28
N ILE A 220 1.40 0.50 -2.53
CA ILE A 220 0.47 0.69 -3.66
C ILE A 220 -0.41 -0.53 -3.90
N VAL A 221 -0.37 -1.53 -3.01
CA VAL A 221 -1.15 -2.76 -3.15
C VAL A 221 -2.61 -2.45 -2.92
N ASN A 222 -3.39 -2.93 -3.85
CA ASN A 222 -4.79 -2.65 -3.96
C ASN A 222 -5.62 -3.30 -2.84
N GLY A 223 -6.18 -2.52 -1.89
CA GLY A 223 -7.01 -3.04 -0.80
C GLY A 223 -7.78 -2.01 0.04
N LEU A 224 -8.58 -2.53 0.99
CA LEU A 224 -9.02 -1.79 2.18
C LEU A 224 -8.14 -2.24 3.35
N ALA A 225 -7.68 -1.29 4.16
CA ALA A 225 -6.91 -1.58 5.35
C ALA A 225 -7.82 -2.08 6.46
N ASN A 226 -7.35 -3.05 7.24
CA ASN A 226 -8.02 -3.59 8.40
C ASN A 226 -7.03 -3.89 9.53
N ARG A 227 -7.52 -4.18 10.74
CA ARG A 227 -6.69 -4.34 11.94
C ARG A 227 -5.75 -5.55 11.93
N GLN A 228 -5.98 -6.51 11.04
CA GLN A 228 -5.14 -7.69 10.87
C GLN A 228 -4.01 -7.46 9.85
N ASP A 229 -4.08 -6.36 9.07
CA ASP A 229 -3.01 -6.03 8.15
C ASP A 229 -1.74 -5.69 8.94
N ASN A 230 -0.59 -6.09 8.39
CA ASN A 230 0.70 -5.68 8.92
C ASN A 230 0.79 -4.14 8.83
N PRO A 231 1.07 -3.42 9.94
CA PRO A 231 1.20 -1.96 9.94
C PRO A 231 2.20 -1.43 8.92
N MET A 232 3.21 -2.22 8.55
CA MET A 232 4.23 -1.84 7.58
C MET A 232 3.84 -2.13 6.12
N PHE A 233 2.67 -2.71 5.84
CA PHE A 233 2.22 -3.07 4.49
C PHE A 233 0.76 -2.67 4.22
N LEU A 234 0.39 -1.47 4.63
CA LEU A 234 -0.99 -0.99 4.50
C LEU A 234 -1.38 -0.81 3.02
N PRO A 235 -2.51 -1.35 2.57
CA PRO A 235 -2.94 -1.25 1.18
C PRO A 235 -3.53 0.12 0.85
N ARG A 236 -3.46 0.53 -0.43
CA ARG A 236 -4.06 1.78 -0.93
C ARG A 236 -4.83 1.56 -2.23
N ILE A 237 -5.75 2.47 -2.53
CA ILE A 237 -6.53 2.51 -3.77
C ILE A 237 -6.04 3.70 -4.59
N ASN A 238 -5.52 3.43 -5.80
CA ASN A 238 -5.10 4.49 -6.70
C ASN A 238 -6.30 5.30 -7.22
N ALA A 239 -6.48 6.49 -6.66
CA ALA A 239 -7.51 7.45 -7.07
C ALA A 239 -6.93 8.56 -7.98
N GLY A 240 -5.62 8.82 -7.88
CA GLY A 240 -4.88 9.83 -8.63
C GLY A 240 -4.48 9.46 -10.07
N SER A 241 -5.09 8.43 -10.66
CA SER A 241 -4.94 8.17 -12.09
C SER A 241 -6.00 8.94 -12.90
N PRO A 242 -5.63 9.61 -14.01
CA PRO A 242 -6.56 10.39 -14.83
C PRO A 242 -7.66 9.55 -15.49
N THR A 243 -7.53 8.22 -15.51
CA THR A 243 -8.55 7.31 -16.04
C THR A 243 -9.61 6.90 -15.02
N ILE A 244 -9.44 7.26 -13.74
CA ILE A 244 -10.34 6.90 -12.66
C ILE A 244 -11.42 7.98 -12.50
N SER A 245 -12.58 7.75 -13.12
CA SER A 245 -13.75 8.61 -12.91
C SER A 245 -14.28 8.51 -11.46
N PRO A 246 -15.10 9.47 -11.00
CA PRO A 246 -15.74 9.40 -9.69
C PRO A 246 -16.55 8.12 -9.46
N ASP A 247 -17.31 7.67 -10.47
CA ASP A 247 -18.08 6.43 -10.38
C ASP A 247 -17.14 5.20 -10.36
N ASN A 248 -16.07 5.20 -11.14
CA ASN A 248 -15.09 4.12 -11.10
C ASN A 248 -14.41 4.03 -9.74
N LEU A 249 -14.08 5.16 -9.10
CA LEU A 249 -13.50 5.19 -7.75
C LEU A 249 -14.46 4.60 -6.71
N ASP A 250 -15.73 5.03 -6.71
CA ASP A 250 -16.78 4.46 -5.87
C ASP A 250 -16.89 2.94 -6.05
N GLN A 251 -16.91 2.47 -7.30
CA GLN A 251 -16.94 1.04 -7.61
C GLN A 251 -15.67 0.32 -7.19
N LEU A 252 -14.49 0.92 -7.30
CA LEU A 252 -13.23 0.33 -6.83
C LEU A 252 -13.24 0.10 -5.33
N ILE A 253 -13.75 1.07 -4.57
CA ILE A 253 -13.89 0.93 -3.12
C ILE A 253 -14.90 -0.19 -2.82
N LYS A 254 -16.12 -0.12 -3.39
CA LYS A 254 -17.20 -1.12 -3.16
C LYS A 254 -16.84 -2.53 -3.65
N ARG A 255 -16.04 -2.71 -4.70
CA ARG A 255 -15.63 -4.04 -5.19
C ARG A 255 -14.60 -4.71 -4.29
N ARG A 256 -13.86 -3.95 -3.48
CA ARG A 256 -12.89 -4.49 -2.50
C ARG A 256 -13.50 -4.80 -1.15
N VAL A 257 -14.63 -4.19 -0.84
CA VAL A 257 -15.54 -4.61 0.24
C VAL A 257 -16.02 -6.05 0.02
N VAL A 258 -16.07 -6.51 -1.23
CA VAL A 258 -16.36 -7.92 -1.53
C VAL A 258 -15.07 -8.70 -1.32
N ASP A 259 -14.92 -9.20 -0.11
CA ASP A 259 -14.04 -10.29 0.27
C ASP A 259 -13.82 -11.26 -0.91
N LEU A 260 -12.66 -11.17 -1.53
CA LEU A 260 -12.31 -12.01 -2.68
C LEU A 260 -12.14 -13.48 -2.28
N GLN A 261 -12.04 -13.79 -0.97
CA GLN A 261 -12.16 -15.16 -0.48
C GLN A 261 -13.55 -15.74 -0.75
N LYS A 262 -14.59 -14.91 -0.86
CA LYS A 262 -15.94 -15.37 -1.27
C LYS A 262 -16.10 -15.58 -2.78
N LYS A 263 -15.15 -15.11 -3.59
CA LYS A 263 -15.18 -15.28 -5.06
C LYS A 263 -14.36 -16.48 -5.55
N PHE A 264 -13.28 -16.83 -4.84
CA PHE A 264 -12.41 -17.96 -5.20
C PHE A 264 -12.28 -18.94 -4.04
N ASP A 265 -13.17 -19.95 -4.02
CA ASP A 265 -13.06 -21.09 -3.09
C ASP A 265 -11.74 -21.87 -3.29
N TYR A 266 -11.17 -21.80 -4.49
CA TYR A 266 -9.94 -22.44 -4.91
C TYR A 266 -9.13 -21.54 -5.86
N VAL A 267 -7.81 -21.58 -5.76
CA VAL A 267 -6.86 -20.88 -6.64
C VAL A 267 -5.88 -21.87 -7.26
N PRO A 268 -5.42 -21.68 -8.52
CA PRO A 268 -4.40 -22.53 -9.11
C PRO A 268 -3.13 -22.50 -8.25
N VAL A 269 -2.63 -23.68 -7.84
CA VAL A 269 -1.45 -23.77 -6.96
C VAL A 269 -0.24 -23.07 -7.58
N ARG A 270 -0.04 -23.27 -8.89
CA ARG A 270 1.06 -22.64 -9.63
C ARG A 270 0.98 -21.12 -9.61
N ASP A 271 -0.16 -20.57 -10.00
CA ASP A 271 -0.35 -19.13 -10.05
C ASP A 271 -0.26 -18.52 -8.65
N GLY A 272 -0.89 -19.15 -7.64
CA GLY A 272 -0.87 -18.66 -6.27
C GLY A 272 0.50 -18.68 -5.61
N VAL A 273 1.38 -19.62 -5.98
CA VAL A 273 2.75 -19.74 -5.42
C VAL A 273 3.75 -18.91 -6.22
N GLU A 274 3.77 -19.03 -7.55
CA GLU A 274 4.76 -18.35 -8.39
C GLU A 274 4.56 -16.83 -8.40
N GLN A 275 3.30 -16.35 -8.39
CA GLN A 275 3.03 -14.90 -8.45
C GLN A 275 3.36 -14.18 -7.15
N ILE A 276 3.45 -14.90 -6.03
CA ILE A 276 3.90 -14.36 -4.74
C ILE A 276 5.39 -14.62 -4.47
N GLY A 277 6.14 -15.13 -5.45
CA GLY A 277 7.60 -15.31 -5.35
C GLY A 277 8.06 -16.66 -4.85
N GLY A 278 7.13 -17.60 -4.71
CA GLY A 278 7.47 -19.00 -4.53
C GLY A 278 7.94 -19.65 -5.83
N THR A 279 8.50 -20.85 -5.71
CA THR A 279 8.91 -21.68 -6.85
C THR A 279 8.28 -23.05 -6.73
N ILE A 280 7.79 -23.58 -7.85
CA ILE A 280 7.33 -24.98 -7.93
C ILE A 280 8.36 -25.81 -8.69
N LEU A 281 9.05 -26.71 -7.99
CA LEU A 281 10.08 -27.56 -8.61
C LEU A 281 9.52 -28.84 -9.21
N GLN A 282 8.43 -29.38 -8.66
CA GLN A 282 7.85 -30.64 -9.13
C GLN A 282 6.33 -30.63 -9.05
N ASP A 283 5.66 -30.99 -10.14
CA ASP A 283 4.22 -31.25 -10.21
C ASP A 283 4.00 -32.63 -10.85
N SER A 284 3.72 -33.62 -10.01
CA SER A 284 3.48 -35.00 -10.44
C SER A 284 2.05 -35.44 -10.09
N LYS A 285 1.63 -36.61 -10.57
CA LYS A 285 0.30 -37.16 -10.25
C LYS A 285 0.07 -37.47 -8.76
N LYS A 286 1.12 -37.45 -7.92
CA LYS A 286 1.04 -37.81 -6.49
C LYS A 286 1.46 -36.68 -5.55
N GLN A 287 2.50 -35.92 -5.90
CA GLN A 287 3.09 -34.96 -4.99
C GLN A 287 3.59 -33.71 -5.71
N ILE A 288 3.60 -32.60 -4.97
CA ILE A 288 4.16 -31.30 -5.39
C ILE A 288 5.19 -30.83 -4.39
N SER A 289 6.26 -30.23 -4.92
CA SER A 289 7.34 -29.61 -4.16
C SER A 289 7.35 -28.10 -4.42
N LEU A 290 7.18 -27.30 -3.37
CA LEU A 290 7.07 -25.84 -3.42
C LEU A 290 8.12 -25.20 -2.49
N TYR A 291 8.66 -24.06 -2.89
CA TYR A 291 9.56 -23.26 -2.06
C TYR A 291 9.01 -21.86 -1.92
N TYR A 292 9.04 -21.31 -0.71
CA TYR A 292 8.64 -19.94 -0.45
C TYR A 292 9.26 -19.47 0.87
N ASN A 293 9.86 -18.27 0.89
CA ASN A 293 10.56 -17.68 2.04
C ASN A 293 11.59 -18.61 2.73
N GLY A 294 12.24 -19.48 1.97
CA GLY A 294 13.22 -20.44 2.51
C GLY A 294 12.60 -21.71 3.12
N HIS A 295 11.28 -21.83 3.13
CA HIS A 295 10.56 -23.03 3.54
C HIS A 295 10.34 -23.95 2.34
N HIS A 296 10.46 -25.26 2.60
CA HIS A 296 10.16 -26.31 1.63
C HIS A 296 8.86 -27.02 2.00
N TYR A 297 7.89 -26.95 1.10
CA TYR A 297 6.58 -27.58 1.25
C TYR A 297 6.43 -28.76 0.30
N ILE A 298 5.98 -29.87 0.86
CA ILE A 298 5.65 -31.09 0.14
C ILE A 298 4.16 -31.36 0.29
N VAL A 299 3.42 -31.26 -0.81
CA VAL A 299 1.96 -31.40 -0.84
C VAL A 299 1.58 -32.71 -1.52
N ASP A 300 0.89 -33.60 -0.81
CA ASP A 300 0.27 -34.79 -1.40
C ASP A 300 -1.14 -34.45 -1.92
N LEU A 301 -1.39 -34.73 -3.20
CA LEU A 301 -2.62 -34.34 -3.89
C LEU A 301 -3.89 -34.99 -3.32
N LYS A 302 -3.76 -36.07 -2.55
CA LYS A 302 -4.90 -36.77 -1.92
C LYS A 302 -4.99 -36.54 -0.41
N ALA A 303 -4.01 -35.86 0.18
CA ALA A 303 -3.96 -35.65 1.62
C ALA A 303 -4.64 -34.34 2.00
N LEU A 304 -5.17 -34.30 3.23
CA LEU A 304 -5.58 -33.07 3.92
C LEU A 304 -4.40 -32.48 4.72
N THR A 305 -3.17 -32.75 4.28
CA THR A 305 -1.97 -32.38 5.03
C THR A 305 -0.84 -32.04 4.09
N VAL A 306 -0.04 -31.04 4.49
CA VAL A 306 1.20 -30.62 3.84
C VAL A 306 2.36 -30.91 4.78
N SER A 307 3.51 -31.32 4.25
CA SER A 307 4.74 -31.38 5.04
C SER A 307 5.55 -30.11 4.79
N GLU A 308 5.77 -29.31 5.83
CA GLU A 308 6.60 -28.11 5.82
C GLU A 308 7.88 -28.42 6.61
N ASN A 309 9.04 -28.47 5.94
CA ASN A 309 10.33 -28.79 6.58
C ASN A 309 10.29 -30.07 7.47
N GLY A 310 9.38 -31.01 7.17
CA GLY A 310 9.15 -32.23 7.95
C GLY A 310 8.00 -32.19 8.98
N HIS A 311 7.37 -31.03 9.19
CA HIS A 311 6.20 -30.87 10.05
C HIS A 311 4.88 -30.96 9.28
N ILE A 312 3.87 -31.58 9.89
CA ILE A 312 2.56 -31.76 9.24
C ILE A 312 1.67 -30.55 9.49
N VAL A 313 1.29 -29.85 8.43
CA VAL A 313 0.33 -28.74 8.42
C VAL A 313 -1.02 -29.24 7.88
N PRO A 314 -2.11 -29.18 8.66
CA PRO A 314 -3.43 -29.61 8.19
C PRO A 314 -4.04 -28.60 7.21
N LEU A 315 -4.71 -29.12 6.19
CA LEU A 315 -5.54 -28.37 5.26
C LEU A 315 -7.02 -28.51 5.65
N GLN A 316 -7.79 -27.44 5.49
CA GLN A 316 -9.23 -27.45 5.69
C GLN A 316 -9.96 -28.11 4.52
N LYS A 317 -9.42 -27.96 3.31
CA LYS A 317 -10.00 -28.52 2.08
C LYS A 317 -8.93 -29.32 1.32
N PRO A 318 -9.31 -30.44 0.67
CA PRO A 318 -8.40 -31.16 -0.19
C PRO A 318 -8.12 -30.34 -1.45
N LEU A 319 -6.93 -30.53 -2.04
CA LEU A 319 -6.63 -29.99 -3.36
C LEU A 319 -7.59 -30.59 -4.41
N LYS A 320 -7.93 -29.79 -5.43
CA LYS A 320 -8.84 -30.19 -6.51
C LYS A 320 -8.24 -29.91 -7.87
N ARG A 321 -8.64 -30.69 -8.87
CA ARG A 321 -8.40 -30.35 -10.28
C ARG A 321 -9.66 -29.72 -10.87
N ILE A 322 -9.58 -28.44 -11.22
CA ILE A 322 -10.73 -27.62 -11.61
C ILE A 322 -10.64 -27.23 -13.09
N GLY A 323 -11.79 -27.15 -13.75
CA GLY A 323 -11.93 -26.73 -15.14
C GLY A 323 -11.51 -27.78 -16.19
N LEU A 324 -11.68 -27.42 -17.46
CA LEU A 324 -11.42 -28.32 -18.61
C LEU A 324 -9.95 -28.77 -18.71
N LYS A 325 -9.01 -27.90 -18.30
CA LYS A 325 -7.57 -28.20 -18.26
C LYS A 325 -7.14 -29.00 -17.01
N ARG A 326 -8.06 -29.31 -16.10
CA ARG A 326 -7.80 -30.02 -14.84
C ARG A 326 -6.65 -29.41 -14.03
N THR A 327 -6.64 -28.07 -13.97
CA THR A 327 -5.63 -27.28 -13.26
C THR A 327 -5.71 -27.59 -11.78
N LEU A 328 -4.56 -27.92 -11.17
CA LEU A 328 -4.52 -28.20 -9.75
C LEU A 328 -4.69 -26.91 -8.96
N SER A 329 -5.61 -26.94 -8.00
CA SER A 329 -6.02 -25.80 -7.21
C SER A 329 -6.10 -26.16 -5.72
N ILE A 330 -5.84 -25.19 -4.86
CA ILE A 330 -5.88 -25.27 -3.39
C ILE A 330 -6.83 -24.18 -2.86
N GLY A 331 -7.42 -24.39 -1.68
CA GLY A 331 -8.22 -23.35 -1.04
C GLY A 331 -7.36 -22.13 -0.74
N LEU A 332 -7.88 -20.91 -0.96
CA LEU A 332 -7.11 -19.69 -0.73
C LEU A 332 -6.67 -19.56 0.74
N ASP A 333 -7.57 -19.87 1.69
CA ASP A 333 -7.24 -19.88 3.13
C ASP A 333 -6.18 -20.92 3.49
N ASP A 334 -6.25 -22.08 2.84
CA ASP A 334 -5.30 -23.17 3.02
C ASP A 334 -3.92 -22.80 2.47
N LEU A 335 -3.86 -22.14 1.31
CA LEU A 335 -2.62 -21.63 0.74
C LEU A 335 -2.02 -20.51 1.60
N THR A 336 -2.86 -19.57 2.05
CA THR A 336 -2.49 -18.46 2.95
C THR A 336 -1.88 -19.00 4.24
N LYS A 337 -2.54 -19.97 4.89
CA LYS A 337 -2.04 -20.61 6.12
C LYS A 337 -0.80 -21.45 5.89
N MET A 338 -0.78 -22.23 4.82
CA MET A 338 0.37 -23.09 4.48
C MET A 338 1.63 -22.25 4.26
N MET A 339 1.50 -21.07 3.65
CA MET A 339 2.65 -20.24 3.29
C MET A 339 2.97 -19.15 4.31
N ASP A 340 2.19 -19.05 5.39
CA ASP A 340 2.23 -17.92 6.34
C ASP A 340 2.20 -16.55 5.61
N ALA A 341 1.36 -16.48 4.57
CA ALA A 341 1.30 -15.38 3.61
C ALA A 341 -0.13 -14.82 3.55
N HIS A 342 -0.31 -13.50 3.57
CA HIS A 342 -1.61 -12.87 3.40
C HIS A 342 -1.93 -12.73 1.92
N ILE A 343 -2.33 -13.83 1.29
CA ILE A 343 -2.52 -13.89 -0.16
C ILE A 343 -3.83 -13.19 -0.54
N VAL A 344 -3.71 -12.15 -1.36
CA VAL A 344 -4.83 -11.43 -1.96
C VAL A 344 -4.82 -11.58 -3.47
N TYR A 345 -5.98 -11.44 -4.09
CA TYR A 345 -6.14 -11.41 -5.54
C TYR A 345 -6.46 -9.99 -5.98
N ASP A 346 -5.83 -9.48 -7.04
CA ASP A 346 -6.26 -8.25 -7.69
C ASP A 346 -7.12 -8.58 -8.91
N PRO A 347 -8.42 -8.23 -8.92
CA PRO A 347 -9.30 -8.53 -10.05
C PRO A 347 -9.00 -7.69 -11.30
N ILE A 348 -8.20 -6.62 -11.18
CA ILE A 348 -7.79 -5.76 -12.29
C ILE A 348 -6.62 -6.39 -13.04
N THR A 349 -5.55 -6.75 -12.31
CA THR A 349 -4.36 -7.38 -12.92
C THR A 349 -4.51 -8.89 -13.09
N GLN A 350 -5.52 -9.49 -12.45
CA GLN A 350 -5.75 -10.93 -12.37
C GLN A 350 -4.58 -11.70 -11.74
N LYS A 351 -3.82 -11.05 -10.85
CA LYS A 351 -2.67 -11.63 -10.17
C LYS A 351 -2.91 -11.84 -8.67
N PHE A 352 -2.21 -12.80 -8.10
CA PHE A 352 -2.08 -13.00 -6.66
C PHE A 352 -0.89 -12.20 -6.12
N PHE A 353 -1.05 -11.69 -4.92
CA PHE A 353 -0.03 -10.95 -4.19
C PHE A 353 0.00 -11.49 -2.77
N ASP A 354 1.19 -11.66 -2.23
CA ASP A 354 1.31 -11.78 -0.79
C ASP A 354 1.37 -10.36 -0.21
N ARG A 355 0.41 -10.02 0.66
CA ARG A 355 0.40 -8.78 1.43
C ARG A 355 1.29 -8.85 2.66
N THR A 356 1.76 -10.02 3.06
CA THR A 356 2.82 -10.12 4.06
C THR A 356 4.12 -9.60 3.47
N TRP A 357 4.42 -9.91 2.21
CA TRP A 357 5.61 -9.48 1.47
C TRP A 357 5.29 -9.33 -0.02
N SER A 358 5.16 -8.11 -0.55
CA SER A 358 5.11 -7.96 -2.02
C SER A 358 6.50 -7.64 -2.57
N MET A 359 6.95 -8.51 -3.47
CA MET A 359 8.02 -8.20 -4.40
C MET A 359 7.59 -7.02 -5.28
N ALA A 360 8.57 -6.20 -5.67
CA ALA A 360 8.41 -5.10 -6.60
C ALA A 360 7.51 -5.50 -7.78
N ALA A 361 6.44 -4.74 -8.03
CA ALA A 361 5.74 -4.81 -9.29
C ALA A 361 6.77 -4.49 -10.38
N SER A 362 7.11 -5.48 -11.20
CA SER A 362 7.78 -5.22 -12.46
C SER A 362 6.90 -4.30 -13.29
N GLU A 363 7.56 -3.28 -13.85
CA GLU A 363 7.03 -2.12 -14.58
C GLU A 363 5.92 -2.42 -15.58
#